data_AF-A0AAE4Q821-F1
#
_entry.id   AF-A0AAE4Q821-F1
#
_cell.length_a   1.000
_cell.length_b   1.000
_cell.length_c   1.000
_cell.angle_alpha   90.00
_cell.angle_beta   90.00
_cell.angle_gamma   90.00
#
_symmetry.space_group_name_H-M   'P 1'
#
loop_
_entity.id
_entity.type
_entity.pdbx_description
1 polymer ?
#
loop_
_entity_poly.entity_id
_entity_poly.type
_entity_poly.pdbx_seq_one_letter_code
_entity_poly.pdbx_strand_id
1 'polypeptide(L)'
;KSAEGWKSRPHQDSVQSFKRKLKRLTTRQWSIDLDSRIEKLNWLIRGWINYFALTNMKTVMAGIDERLRTRMRVIIWKQWKKKS
;
A
#
# COMPACT_ATOMS: atom_id res chain seq x y z
N LYS A 1 -16.74 25.34 9.05
CA LYS A 1 -17.45 24.10 8.65
C LYS A 1 -16.85 23.67 7.31
N SER A 2 -16.31 22.47 7.17
CA SER A 2 -15.92 21.99 5.83
C SER A 2 -17.17 21.95 4.96
N ALA A 3 -17.07 22.45 3.71
CA ALA A 3 -18.22 22.65 2.82
C ALA A 3 -18.92 21.35 2.37
N GLU A 4 -18.35 20.20 2.70
CA GLU A 4 -18.89 18.88 2.42
C GLU A 4 -19.28 18.23 3.75
N GLY A 5 -20.49 17.66 3.85
CA GLY A 5 -21.08 17.18 5.11
C GLY A 5 -20.29 16.11 5.87
N TRP A 6 -20.93 15.47 6.87
CA TRP A 6 -20.31 14.44 7.68
C TRP A 6 -19.84 13.26 6.82
N LYS A 7 -18.53 13.06 6.71
CA LYS A 7 -17.92 11.92 5.98
C LYS A 7 -17.33 10.92 6.95
N SER A 8 -17.68 9.65 6.78
CA SER A 8 -17.09 8.54 7.54
C SER A 8 -15.60 8.41 7.22
N ARG A 9 -14.79 8.14 8.26
CA ARG A 9 -13.34 7.93 8.16
C ARG A 9 -13.02 6.48 8.54
N PRO A 10 -12.06 5.81 7.87
CA PRO A 10 -11.65 4.47 8.25
C PRO A 10 -11.06 4.44 9.67
N HIS A 11 -11.37 3.38 10.42
CA HIS A 11 -10.81 3.18 11.75
C HIS A 11 -9.27 3.09 11.71
N GLN A 12 -8.60 3.68 12.69
CA GLN A 12 -7.14 3.75 12.72
C GLN A 12 -6.48 2.37 12.71
N ASP A 13 -7.05 1.39 13.42
CA ASP A 13 -6.50 0.03 13.50
C ASP A 13 -6.57 -0.71 12.17
N SER A 14 -7.64 -0.48 11.42
CA SER A 14 -7.80 -1.03 10.08
C SER A 14 -6.69 -0.47 9.18
N VAL A 15 -6.48 0.85 9.21
CA VAL A 15 -5.42 1.51 8.42
C VAL A 15 -4.03 1.00 8.82
N GLN A 16 -3.77 0.82 10.11
CA GLN A 16 -2.51 0.25 10.60
C GLN A 16 -2.31 -1.20 10.11
N SER A 17 -3.36 -2.02 10.17
CA SER A 17 -3.34 -3.39 9.68
C SER A 17 -3.04 -3.47 8.19
N PHE A 18 -3.64 -2.59 7.38
CA PHE A 18 -3.32 -2.47 5.95
C PHE A 18 -1.87 -2.07 5.70
N LYS A 19 -1.36 -1.05 6.41
CA LYS A 19 0.06 -0.64 6.35
C LYS A 19 1.01 -1.80 6.71
N ARG A 20 0.67 -2.61 7.72
CA ARG A 20 1.46 -3.80 8.11
C ARG A 20 1.46 -4.86 7.00
N LYS A 21 0.31 -5.14 6.38
CA LYS A 21 0.22 -6.08 5.24
C LYS A 21 1.06 -5.61 4.05
N LEU A 22 0.94 -4.34 3.65
CA LEU A 22 1.79 -3.73 2.61
C LEU A 22 3.27 -3.81 2.97
N LYS A 23 3.63 -3.56 4.24
CA LYS A 23 5.01 -3.66 4.70
C LYS A 23 5.59 -5.05 4.54
N ARG A 24 4.81 -6.10 4.82
CA ARG A 24 5.23 -7.50 4.62
C ARG A 24 5.48 -7.80 3.15
N LEU A 25 4.56 -7.37 2.27
CA LEU A 25 4.66 -7.58 0.83
C LEU A 25 5.81 -6.80 0.17
N THR A 26 6.24 -5.70 0.78
CA THR A 26 7.35 -4.85 0.31
C THR A 26 8.61 -4.97 1.16
N THR A 27 8.80 -6.12 1.81
CA THR A 27 10.04 -6.44 2.53
C THR A 27 11.17 -6.74 1.53
N ARG A 28 12.34 -6.12 1.76
CA ARG A 28 13.53 -6.25 0.90
C ARG A 28 14.20 -7.63 0.99
N GLN A 29 14.07 -8.33 2.12
CA GLN A 29 14.60 -9.68 2.33
C GLN A 29 13.80 -10.75 1.60
N TRP A 30 12.53 -10.48 1.27
CA TRP A 30 11.68 -11.45 0.61
C TRP A 30 12.09 -11.58 -0.86
N SER A 31 12.57 -12.76 -1.26
CA SER A 31 13.00 -13.06 -2.62
C SER A 31 11.85 -13.70 -3.39
N ILE A 32 11.10 -12.87 -4.10
CA ILE A 32 10.08 -13.29 -5.06
C ILE A 32 10.26 -12.48 -6.33
N ASP A 33 9.74 -13.03 -7.42
CA ASP A 33 9.56 -12.33 -8.67
C ASP A 33 8.79 -11.00 -8.48
N LEU A 34 9.10 -10.02 -9.32
CA LEU A 34 8.53 -8.67 -9.23
C LEU A 34 7.05 -8.65 -9.63
N ASP A 35 6.67 -9.39 -10.67
CA ASP A 35 5.29 -9.45 -11.16
C ASP A 35 4.38 -10.11 -10.12
N SER A 36 4.85 -11.22 -9.54
CA SER A 36 4.20 -11.89 -8.42
C SER A 36 4.00 -10.97 -7.20
N ARG A 37 4.94 -10.04 -6.97
CA ARG A 37 4.81 -9.04 -5.90
C ARG A 37 3.76 -7.99 -6.24
N ILE A 38 3.78 -7.48 -7.46
CA ILE A 38 2.84 -6.47 -7.96
C ILE A 38 1.41 -7.02 -7.95
N GLU A 39 1.21 -8.27 -8.36
CA GLU A 39 -0.08 -8.94 -8.32
C GLU A 39 -0.65 -9.01 -6.89
N LYS A 40 0.14 -9.47 -5.92
CA LYS A 40 -0.27 -9.53 -4.50
C LYS A 40 -0.57 -8.15 -3.93
N LEU A 41 0.20 -7.13 -4.31
CA LEU A 41 -0.08 -5.74 -3.93
C LEU A 41 -1.41 -5.27 -4.53
N ASN A 42 -1.65 -5.54 -5.81
CA ASN A 42 -2.89 -5.18 -6.49
C ASN A 42 -4.11 -5.82 -5.85
N TRP A 43 -4.07 -7.11 -5.51
CA TRP A 43 -5.16 -7.77 -4.80
C TRP A 43 -5.45 -7.13 -3.44
N LEU A 44 -4.40 -6.86 -2.66
CA LEU A 44 -4.54 -6.22 -1.35
C LEU A 44 -5.12 -4.80 -1.45
N ILE A 45 -4.65 -4.01 -2.41
CA ILE A 45 -5.10 -2.62 -2.64
C ILE A 45 -6.54 -2.61 -3.13
N ARG A 46 -6.89 -3.48 -4.10
CA ARG A 46 -8.25 -3.59 -4.62
C ARG A 46 -9.25 -3.96 -3.51
N GLY A 47 -8.93 -4.97 -2.70
CA GLY A 47 -9.78 -5.36 -1.58
C GLY A 47 -9.97 -4.23 -0.55
N TRP A 48 -8.90 -3.48 -0.28
CA TRP A 48 -8.96 -2.33 0.62
C TRP A 48 -9.83 -1.20 0.08
N ILE A 49 -9.68 -0.85 -1.21
CA ILE A 49 -10.47 0.18 -1.87
C ILE A 49 -11.95 -0.22 -1.88
N ASN A 50 -12.27 -1.46 -2.22
CA ASN A 50 -13.64 -1.95 -2.26
C ASN A 50 -14.31 -1.90 -0.89
N TYR A 51 -13.60 -2.28 0.17
CA TYR A 51 -14.15 -2.26 1.53
C TYR A 51 -14.41 -0.84 2.05
N PHE A 52 -13.55 0.12 1.71
CA PHE A 52 -13.62 1.51 2.20
C PHE A 52 -14.19 2.50 1.17
N ALA A 53 -14.82 2.03 0.09
CA ALA A 53 -15.26 2.84 -1.04
C ALA A 53 -16.16 4.03 -0.65
N LEU A 54 -16.97 3.88 0.39
CA LEU A 54 -17.90 4.92 0.89
C LEU A 54 -17.26 5.93 1.87
N THR A 55 -15.99 5.74 2.22
CA THR A 55 -15.30 6.57 3.23
C THR A 55 -14.33 7.56 2.60
N ASN A 56 -14.11 8.70 3.27
CA ASN A 56 -13.12 9.67 2.82
C ASN A 56 -11.71 9.21 3.24
N MET A 57 -11.05 8.46 2.35
CA MET A 57 -9.72 7.88 2.58
C MET A 57 -8.63 8.39 1.63
N LYS A 58 -8.93 9.36 0.76
CA LYS A 58 -8.02 9.83 -0.30
C LYS A 58 -6.67 10.31 0.24
N THR A 59 -6.69 11.11 1.30
CA THR A 59 -5.48 11.65 1.94
C THR A 59 -4.62 10.55 2.59
N VAL A 60 -5.27 9.59 3.27
CA VAL A 60 -4.59 8.44 3.88
C VAL A 60 -3.95 7.57 2.80
N MET A 61 -4.66 7.33 1.69
CA MET A 61 -4.15 6.52 0.59
C MET A 61 -2.94 7.17 -0.10
N ALA A 62 -2.97 8.49 -0.31
CA ALA A 62 -1.84 9.22 -0.90
C ALA A 62 -0.53 9.03 -0.11
N GLY A 63 -0.57 9.15 1.22
CA GLY A 63 0.61 8.95 2.06
C GLY A 63 1.08 7.49 2.13
N ILE A 64 0.18 6.51 1.93
CA ILE A 64 0.55 5.10 1.84
C ILE A 64 1.21 4.80 0.49
N ASP A 65 0.64 5.34 -0.58
CA ASP A 65 1.08 5.18 -1.96
C ASP A 65 2.50 5.76 -2.18
N GLU A 66 2.78 6.93 -1.63
CA GLU A 66 4.13 7.51 -1.63
C GLU A 66 5.18 6.55 -1.04
N ARG A 67 4.91 6.02 0.17
CA ARG A 67 5.80 5.07 0.85
C ARG A 67 5.92 3.76 0.08
N LEU A 68 4.83 3.31 -0.54
CA LEU A 68 4.81 2.10 -1.34
C LEU A 68 5.72 2.21 -2.56
N ARG A 69 5.63 3.31 -3.32
CA ARG A 69 6.48 3.58 -4.48
C ARG A 69 7.96 3.61 -4.12
N THR A 70 8.31 4.31 -3.04
CA THR A 70 9.71 4.38 -2.56
C THR A 70 10.26 2.98 -2.24
N ARG A 71 9.47 2.13 -1.60
CA ARG A 71 9.89 0.75 -1.29
C ARG A 71 10.01 -0.13 -2.53
N MET A 72 9.10 0.01 -3.49
CA MET A 72 9.17 -0.71 -4.76
C MET A 72 10.43 -0.35 -5.53
N ARG A 73 10.79 0.94 -5.62
CA ARG A 73 12.05 1.37 -6.25
C ARG A 73 13.28 0.74 -5.60
N VAL A 74 13.33 0.70 -4.26
CA VAL A 74 14.44 0.06 -3.53
C VAL A 74 14.54 -1.44 -3.81
N ILE A 75 13.41 -2.13 -3.94
CA ILE A 75 13.38 -3.57 -4.28
C ILE A 75 13.88 -3.80 -5.70
N ILE A 76 13.37 -3.03 -6.67
CA ILE A 76 13.78 -3.09 -8.08
C ILE A 76 15.29 -2.82 -8.17
N TRP A 77 15.77 -1.76 -7.52
CA TRP A 77 17.19 -1.41 -7.47
C TRP A 77 18.06 -2.54 -6.90
N LYS A 78 17.60 -3.23 -5.85
CA LYS A 78 18.29 -4.41 -5.30
C LYS A 78 18.34 -5.55 -6.32
N GLN A 79 17.24 -5.82 -7.03
CA GLN A 79 17.18 -6.89 -8.04
C GLN A 79 18.09 -6.59 -9.23
N TRP A 80 18.21 -5.31 -9.61
CA TRP A 80 19.05 -4.85 -10.71
C TRP A 80 20.55 -4.92 -10.40
N LYS A 81 20.94 -4.74 -9.13
CA LYS A 81 22.32 -5.01 -8.72
C LYS A 81 22.53 -6.53 -8.70
N LYS A 82 23.06 -7.08 -9.80
CA LYS A 82 23.58 -8.46 -9.87
C LYS A 82 24.37 -8.74 -8.59
N LYS A 83 24.07 -9.85 -7.92
CA LYS A 83 25.07 -10.46 -7.04
C LYS A 83 26.16 -10.98 -7.96
N SER A 84 27.30 -10.29 -7.99
CA SER A 84 28.56 -10.95 -8.38
C SER A 84 28.83 -12.10 -7.42
#